data_AF-A0A4Q4D300-F1
#
_entry.id   AF-A0A4Q4D300-F1
#
_cell.length_a   1.000
_cell.length_b   1.000
_cell.length_c   1.000
_cell.angle_alpha   90.00
_cell.angle_beta   90.00
_cell.angle_gamma   90.00
#
_symmetry.space_group_name_H-M   'P 1'
#
loop_
_entity.id
_entity.type
_entity.pdbx_description
1 polymer ?
#
loop_
_entity_poly.entity_id
_entity_poly.type
_entity_poly.pdbx_seq_one_letter_code
_entity_poly.pdbx_strand_id
1 'polypeptide(L)'
;MLRHRFGMEEIVTKLHILRDEFALMHETNPIEHVASRLKSPDSLAEKIQRKGCEATWDSISAEITDIAGVRVTCSFVSDVYQVFDVLTSQQDVTLKEVRDYIVEPKPNGYRS
;
A
#
# COMPACT_ATOMS: atom_id res chain seq x y z
N MET A 1 11.70 -8.64 -9.37
CA MET A 1 10.74 -9.22 -8.39
C MET A 1 11.25 -9.20 -6.95
N LEU A 2 12.45 -9.72 -6.65
CA LEU A 2 13.00 -9.77 -5.26
C LEU A 2 13.03 -8.41 -4.55
N ARG A 3 13.52 -7.35 -5.22
CA ARG A 3 13.53 -5.98 -4.66
C ARG A 3 12.17 -5.51 -4.15
N HIS A 4 11.11 -5.78 -4.92
CA HIS A 4 9.75 -5.40 -4.56
C HIS A 4 9.22 -6.24 -3.40
N ARG A 5 9.58 -7.53 -3.34
CA ARG A 5 9.25 -8.39 -2.20
C ARG A 5 9.87 -7.86 -0.91
N PHE A 6 11.16 -7.54 -0.92
CA PHE A 6 11.84 -7.06 0.29
C PHE A 6 11.30 -5.71 0.76
N GLY A 7 11.06 -4.76 -0.16
CA GLY A 7 10.41 -3.50 0.19
C GLY A 7 8.99 -3.70 0.75
N MET A 8 8.24 -4.67 0.23
CA MET A 8 6.93 -5.03 0.77
C MET A 8 7.02 -5.57 2.20
N GLU A 9 7.98 -6.47 2.46
CA GLU A 9 8.20 -7.08 3.78
C GLU A 9 8.61 -6.03 4.82
N GLU A 10 9.42 -5.03 4.46
CA GLU A 10 9.74 -3.89 5.32
C GLU A 10 8.50 -3.09 5.72
N ILE A 11 7.65 -2.73 4.74
CA ILE A 11 6.40 -1.99 5.01
C ILE A 11 5.43 -2.83 5.86
N VAL A 12 5.29 -4.12 5.58
CA VAL A 12 4.46 -5.03 6.39
C VAL A 12 4.97 -5.10 7.83
N THR A 13 6.28 -5.15 8.02
CA THR A 13 6.89 -5.16 9.37
C THR A 13 6.59 -3.87 10.12
N LYS A 14 6.76 -2.70 9.48
CA LYS A 14 6.39 -1.40 10.05
C LYS A 14 4.93 -1.35 10.46
N LEU A 15 4.01 -1.83 9.61
CA LEU A 15 2.58 -1.86 9.91
C LEU A 15 2.22 -2.80 11.08
N HIS A 16 2.87 -3.95 11.18
CA HIS A 16 2.69 -4.83 12.34
C HIS A 16 3.17 -4.19 13.63
N ILE A 17 4.32 -3.51 13.61
CA ILE A 17 4.83 -2.76 14.77
C ILE A 17 3.83 -1.67 15.16
N LEU A 18 3.35 -0.87 14.21
CA LEU A 18 2.34 0.17 14.47
C LEU A 18 1.07 -0.40 15.09
N ARG A 19 0.57 -1.53 14.56
CA ARG A 19 -0.60 -2.22 15.13
C ARG A 19 -0.37 -2.61 16.58
N ASP A 20 0.80 -3.17 16.90
CA ASP A 20 1.13 -3.62 18.25
C ASP A 20 1.32 -2.42 19.20
N GLU A 21 1.89 -1.30 18.73
CA GLU A 21 2.00 -0.04 19.46
C GLU A 21 0.62 0.56 19.78
N PHE A 22 -0.29 0.60 18.80
CA PHE A 22 -1.65 1.08 19.03
C PHE A 22 -2.40 0.23 20.06
N ALA A 23 -2.20 -1.09 20.04
CA ALA A 23 -2.81 -1.99 21.03
C ALA A 23 -2.30 -1.75 22.46
N LEU A 24 -1.07 -1.22 22.62
CA LEU A 24 -0.50 -0.89 23.92
C LEU A 24 -0.98 0.47 24.43
N MET A 25 -1.14 1.45 23.54
CA MET A 25 -1.37 2.86 23.89
C MET A 25 -2.84 3.26 23.97
N HIS A 26 -3.73 2.57 23.26
CA HIS A 26 -5.11 3.00 23.08
C HIS A 26 -6.12 1.92 23.48
N GLU A 27 -7.35 2.35 23.78
CA GLU A 27 -8.47 1.44 24.04
C GLU A 27 -8.93 0.71 22.76
N THR A 28 -8.57 1.21 21.57
CA THR A 28 -8.94 0.63 20.27
C THR A 28 -7.76 0.58 19.31
N ASN A 29 -7.68 -0.48 18.49
CA ASN A 29 -6.63 -0.65 17.49
C ASN A 29 -7.15 -0.23 16.12
N PRO A 30 -6.53 0.77 15.46
CA PRO A 30 -6.97 1.23 14.15
C PRO A 30 -6.69 0.21 13.04
N ILE A 31 -5.76 -0.73 13.23
CA ILE A 31 -5.39 -1.75 12.23
C ILE A 31 -6.01 -3.10 12.60
N GLU A 32 -7.01 -3.55 11.83
CA GLU A 32 -7.63 -4.87 11.99
C GLU A 32 -6.80 -5.97 11.32
N HIS A 33 -6.43 -5.74 10.05
CA HIS A 33 -5.76 -6.74 9.23
C HIS A 33 -4.77 -6.10 8.25
N VAL A 34 -3.61 -6.73 8.11
CA VAL A 34 -2.60 -6.38 7.11
C VAL A 34 -2.47 -7.56 6.15
N ALA A 35 -2.79 -7.33 4.88
CA ALA A 35 -2.60 -8.29 3.80
C ALA A 35 -1.53 -7.76 2.83
N SER A 36 -0.69 -8.64 2.30
CA SER A 36 0.30 -8.28 1.29
C SER A 36 0.22 -9.18 0.07
N ARG A 37 0.60 -8.65 -1.08
CA ARG A 37 0.59 -9.38 -2.36
C ARG A 37 1.74 -8.89 -3.22
N LEU A 38 2.52 -9.83 -3.73
CA LEU A 38 3.39 -9.61 -4.88
C LEU A 38 2.62 -9.97 -6.16
N LYS A 39 2.65 -9.09 -7.16
CA LYS A 39 2.03 -9.36 -8.46
C LYS A 39 2.72 -10.57 -9.12
N SER A 40 1.96 -11.47 -9.72
CA SER A 40 2.53 -12.60 -10.48
C SER A 40 3.20 -12.09 -11.77
N PRO A 41 4.19 -12.83 -12.31
CA PRO A 41 4.81 -12.48 -13.59
C PRO A 41 3.79 -12.30 -14.72
N ASP A 42 2.80 -13.18 -14.82
CA ASP A 42 1.76 -13.11 -15.87
C ASP A 42 0.90 -11.85 -15.74
N SER A 43 0.39 -11.55 -14.54
CA SER A 43 -0.38 -10.32 -14.31
C SER A 43 0.46 -9.04 -14.45
N LEU A 44 1.78 -9.13 -14.26
CA LEU A 44 2.69 -8.03 -14.54
C LEU A 44 2.83 -7.82 -16.05
N ALA A 45 3.07 -8.89 -16.82
CA ALA A 45 3.16 -8.84 -18.28
C ALA A 45 1.88 -8.28 -18.93
N GLU A 46 0.70 -8.74 -18.49
CA GLU A 46 -0.58 -8.19 -18.94
C GLU A 46 -0.71 -6.69 -18.65
N LYS A 47 -0.24 -6.24 -17.47
CA LYS A 47 -0.31 -4.83 -17.08
C LYS A 47 0.66 -3.97 -17.87
N ILE A 48 1.86 -4.48 -18.18
CA ILE A 48 2.84 -3.84 -19.07
C ILE A 48 2.21 -3.61 -20.43
N GLN A 49 1.64 -4.66 -21.02
CA GLN A 49 0.99 -4.58 -22.33
C GLN A 49 -0.19 -3.60 -22.33
N ARG A 50 -1.06 -3.67 -21.32
CA ARG A 50 -2.22 -2.77 -21.20
C ARG A 50 -1.84 -1.30 -21.04
N LYS A 51 -0.71 -1.02 -20.36
CA LYS A 51 -0.18 0.35 -20.22
C LYS A 51 0.65 0.80 -21.42
N GLY A 52 1.05 -0.11 -22.29
CA GLY A 52 1.95 0.19 -23.41
C GLY A 52 3.33 0.67 -22.96
N CYS A 53 3.79 0.27 -21.76
CA CYS A 53 5.09 0.71 -21.28
C CYS A 53 6.22 -0.07 -21.95
N GLU A 54 7.37 0.58 -22.10
CA GLU A 54 8.57 -0.05 -22.65
C GLU A 54 9.02 -1.19 -21.73
N ALA A 55 9.42 -2.33 -22.31
CA ALA A 55 9.83 -3.53 -21.58
C ALA A 55 11.23 -3.44 -20.96
N THR A 56 11.61 -2.25 -20.50
CA THR A 56 12.83 -2.00 -19.73
C THR A 56 12.50 -1.94 -18.25
N TRP A 57 13.45 -2.36 -17.39
CA TRP A 57 13.21 -2.38 -15.94
C TRP A 57 12.94 -0.99 -15.36
N ASP A 58 13.55 0.06 -15.91
CA ASP A 58 13.37 1.43 -15.45
C ASP A 58 11.95 1.95 -15.77
N SER A 59 11.49 1.75 -17.01
CA SER A 59 10.13 2.07 -17.44
C SER A 59 9.09 1.33 -16.61
N ILE A 60 9.26 0.01 -16.44
CA ILE A 60 8.34 -0.82 -15.64
C ILE A 60 8.27 -0.33 -14.19
N SER A 61 9.42 -0.02 -13.58
CA SER A 61 9.47 0.42 -12.18
C SER A 61 8.91 1.82 -11.97
N ALA A 62 9.01 2.70 -12.99
CA ALA A 62 8.41 4.03 -12.96
C ALA A 62 6.88 3.99 -13.17
N GLU A 63 6.40 3.14 -14.08
CA GLU A 63 5.01 3.14 -14.51
C GLU A 63 4.11 2.16 -13.73
N ILE A 64 4.67 1.08 -13.20
CA ILE A 64 3.90 0.02 -12.52
C ILE A 64 4.18 0.08 -11.02
N THR A 65 3.34 0.83 -10.31
CA THR A 65 3.48 1.10 -8.88
C THR A 65 2.91 0.00 -7.97
N ASP A 66 2.13 -0.95 -8.50
CA ASP A 66 1.46 -2.01 -7.73
C ASP A 66 2.12 -3.40 -7.88
N ILE A 67 3.43 -3.45 -8.13
CA ILE A 67 4.18 -4.73 -8.19
C ILE A 67 4.19 -5.37 -6.80
N ALA A 68 4.44 -4.57 -5.77
CA ALA A 68 4.28 -4.92 -4.36
C ALA A 68 3.10 -4.12 -3.80
N GLY A 69 2.09 -4.81 -3.27
CA GLY A 69 0.92 -4.19 -2.68
C GLY A 69 0.74 -4.63 -1.24
N VAL A 70 0.48 -3.67 -0.36
CA VAL A 70 0.04 -3.90 1.02
C VAL A 70 -1.36 -3.29 1.17
N ARG A 71 -2.26 -4.02 1.82
CA ARG A 71 -3.61 -3.59 2.16
C ARG A 71 -3.74 -3.59 3.66
N VAL A 72 -4.17 -2.46 4.20
CA VAL A 72 -4.51 -2.32 5.61
C VAL A 72 -6.03 -2.18 5.68
N THR A 73 -6.66 -3.02 6.48
CA THR A 73 -8.08 -2.92 6.82
C THR A 73 -8.18 -2.26 8.19
N CYS A 74 -9.00 -1.22 8.30
CA CYS A 74 -9.25 -0.47 9.52
C CYS A 74 -10.72 -0.52 9.92
N SER A 75 -11.00 -0.34 11.21
CA SER A 75 -12.36 -0.40 11.77
C SER A 75 -13.20 0.81 11.34
N PHE A 76 -12.58 2.00 11.35
CA PHE A 76 -13.25 3.25 11.01
C PHE A 76 -12.50 4.03 9.93
N VAL A 77 -13.21 4.96 9.29
CA VAL A 77 -12.61 5.88 8.30
C VAL A 77 -11.55 6.79 8.94
N SER A 78 -11.77 7.22 10.19
CA SER A 78 -10.78 8.00 10.95
C SER A 78 -9.45 7.26 11.10
N ASP A 79 -9.52 5.95 11.31
CA ASP A 79 -8.37 5.08 11.53
C ASP A 79 -7.50 4.96 10.27
N VAL A 80 -8.11 5.03 9.09
CA VAL A 80 -7.39 5.05 7.81
C VAL A 80 -6.42 6.24 7.77
N TYR A 81 -6.90 7.43 8.14
CA TYR A 81 -6.06 8.64 8.15
C TYR A 81 -5.01 8.60 9.25
N GLN A 82 -5.36 8.09 10.44
CA GLN A 82 -4.39 7.93 11.52
C GLN A 82 -3.22 7.02 11.12
N VAL A 83 -3.53 5.86 10.52
CA VAL A 83 -2.50 4.91 10.05
C VAL A 83 -1.68 5.53 8.91
N PHE A 84 -2.34 6.23 7.98
CA PHE A 84 -1.67 6.95 6.89
C PHE A 84 -0.67 7.98 7.40
N ASP A 85 -1.07 8.83 8.34
CA ASP A 85 -0.22 9.90 8.88
C ASP A 85 0.99 9.32 9.60
N VAL A 86 0.78 8.32 10.46
CA VAL A 86 1.86 7.71 11.23
C VAL A 86 2.84 6.97 10.32
N LEU A 87 2.35 6.19 9.34
CA LEU A 87 3.22 5.48 8.40
C LEU A 87 4.04 6.45 7.53
N THR A 88 3.41 7.52 7.02
CA THR A 88 4.07 8.47 6.11
C THR A 88 4.97 9.48 6.84
N SER A 89 4.83 9.62 8.16
CA SER A 89 5.74 10.43 8.99
C SER A 89 7.11 9.78 9.24
N GLN A 90 7.26 8.48 8.96
CA GLN A 90 8.52 7.77 9.19
C GLN A 90 9.60 8.27 8.22
N GLN A 91 10.79 8.55 8.73
CA GLN A 91 11.87 9.21 7.96
C GLN A 91 12.32 8.44 6.71
N ASP A 92 12.18 7.11 6.73
CA ASP A 92 12.55 6.22 5.64
C ASP A 92 11.39 5.89 4.68
N VAL A 93 10.22 6.52 4.88
CA VAL A 93 9.06 6.41 4.00
C VAL A 93 8.89 7.71 3.22
N THR A 94 8.92 7.63 1.89
CA THR A 94 8.66 8.78 1.01
C THR A 94 7.33 8.62 0.31
N LEU A 95 6.38 9.50 0.62
CA LEU A 95 5.12 9.58 -0.10
C LEU A 95 5.36 10.08 -1.54
N LYS A 96 4.84 9.34 -2.53
CA LYS A 96 4.95 9.68 -3.96
C LYS A 96 3.64 10.16 -4.55
N GLU A 97 2.54 9.50 -4.21
CA GLU A 97 1.21 9.80 -4.74
C GLU A 97 0.15 9.38 -3.70
N VAL A 98 -0.91 10.16 -3.59
CA VAL A 98 -2.10 9.84 -2.78
C VAL A 98 -3.32 9.85 -3.69
N ARG A 99 -4.19 8.85 -3.54
CA ARG A 99 -5.52 8.82 -4.16
C ARG A 99 -6.54 8.48 -3.10
N ASP A 100 -7.31 9.46 -2.68
CA ASP A 100 -8.31 9.31 -1.62
C ASP A 100 -9.68 9.01 -2.24
N TYR A 101 -10.02 7.72 -2.32
CA TYR A 101 -11.33 7.31 -2.81
C TYR A 101 -12.39 7.26 -1.69
N ILE A 102 -12.04 7.62 -0.46
CA ILE A 102 -13.00 7.81 0.63
C ILE A 102 -13.72 9.14 0.44
N VAL A 103 -12.96 10.21 0.14
CA VAL A 103 -13.45 11.56 -0.14
C VAL A 103 -13.99 11.67 -1.56
N GLU A 104 -13.29 11.10 -2.55
CA GLU A 104 -13.68 11.12 -3.96
C GLU A 104 -13.91 9.69 -4.48
N PRO A 105 -15.05 9.04 -4.13
CA PRO A 105 -15.35 7.70 -4.61
C PRO A 105 -15.34 7.62 -6.13
N LYS A 106 -14.93 6.47 -6.66
CA LYS A 106 -15.01 6.22 -8.10
C LYS A 106 -16.48 6.24 -8.57
N PRO A 107 -16.75 6.40 -9.88
CA PRO A 107 -18.11 6.38 -10.42
C PRO A 107 -18.90 5.10 -10.11
N ASN A 108 -18.22 3.98 -9.85
CA ASN A 108 -18.84 2.72 -9.45
C ASN A 108 -19.07 2.59 -7.93
N GLY A 109 -18.86 3.66 -7.16
CA GLY A 109 -19.04 3.70 -5.70
C GLY A 109 -17.86 3.12 -4.89
N TYR A 110 -16.77 2.73 -5.54
CA TYR A 110 -15.60 2.18 -4.84
C TYR A 110 -14.94 3.24 -3.95
N ARG A 111 -14.66 2.83 -2.70
CA ARG A 111 -13.96 3.61 -1.66
C ARG A 111 -12.78 2.80 -1.14
N SER A 112 -11.66 3.47 -0.91
CA SER A 112 -10.42 2.93 -0.35
C SER A 112 -9.48 4.05 0.03
#